data_AF-A0A2H3CZF3-F1
#
_entry.id   AF-A0A2H3CZF3-F1
#
_cell.length_a   1.000
_cell.length_b   1.000
_cell.length_c   1.000
_cell.angle_alpha   90.00
_cell.angle_beta   90.00
_cell.angle_gamma   90.00
#
_symmetry.space_group_name_H-M   'P 1'
#
loop_
_entity.id
_entity.type
_entity.pdbx_description
1 polymer ?
#
loop_
_entity_poly.entity_id
_entity_poly.type
_entity_poly.pdbx_seq_one_letter_code
_entity_poly.pdbx_strand_id
1 'polypeptide(L)'
;MSTTSGVTILPDTNSHFNGKNYASWKLQITELLKGKGLWGYIEGTTSCPTAPTTTTTGPVTIPLPPDPTPIYSSSPSHDEWTFRDQLAHSHIVLNVLDPIGLGVKTDGTAKECWESIIAE
;
A
#
# COMPACT_ATOMS: atom_id res chain seq x y z
N MET A 1 -2.14 -14.60 -18.82
CA MET A 1 -3.29 -13.99 -18.12
C MET A 1 -2.76 -12.77 -17.39
N SER A 2 -3.15 -11.57 -17.80
CA SER A 2 -2.58 -10.33 -17.25
C SER A 2 -3.20 -10.05 -15.89
N THR A 3 -2.51 -10.42 -14.81
CA THR A 3 -2.83 -9.91 -13.47
C THR A 3 -2.38 -8.45 -13.42
N THR A 4 -3.29 -7.53 -13.69
CA THR A 4 -3.03 -6.10 -13.56
C THR A 4 -2.83 -5.77 -12.08
N SER A 5 -1.60 -5.94 -11.58
CA SER A 5 -1.14 -5.50 -10.26
C SER A 5 -0.93 -3.98 -10.24
N GLY A 6 -1.86 -3.23 -10.84
CA GLY A 6 -1.83 -1.79 -10.96
C GLY A 6 -2.66 -1.08 -9.89
N VAL A 7 -2.43 0.21 -9.74
CA VAL A 7 -3.27 1.07 -8.91
C VAL A 7 -4.66 1.17 -9.53
N THR A 8 -5.69 1.07 -8.71
CA THR A 8 -7.09 1.29 -9.13
C THR A 8 -7.52 2.70 -8.75
N ILE A 9 -7.92 3.47 -9.76
CA ILE A 9 -8.51 4.80 -9.60
C ILE A 9 -10.02 4.65 -9.66
N LEU A 10 -10.72 5.27 -8.71
CA LEU A 10 -12.18 5.32 -8.68
C LEU A 10 -12.66 6.09 -9.93
N PRO A 11 -13.66 5.55 -10.65
CA PRO A 11 -14.03 6.05 -11.97
C PRO A 11 -14.70 7.43 -11.93
N ASP A 12 -15.37 7.76 -10.82
CA ASP A 12 -15.97 9.08 -10.62
C ASP A 12 -15.06 9.93 -9.73
N THR A 13 -14.65 11.08 -10.25
CA THR A 13 -13.88 12.09 -9.52
C THR A 13 -14.62 12.59 -8.27
N ASN A 14 -15.96 12.55 -8.24
CA ASN A 14 -16.74 12.87 -7.04
C ASN A 14 -16.56 11.83 -5.92
N SER A 15 -16.09 10.62 -6.26
CA SER A 15 -15.74 9.59 -5.28
C SER A 15 -14.32 9.75 -4.74
N HIS A 16 -13.49 10.63 -5.32
CA HIS A 16 -12.17 10.96 -4.77
C HIS A 16 -12.34 11.81 -3.52
N PHE A 17 -11.43 11.66 -2.55
CA PHE A 17 -11.52 12.43 -1.31
C PHE A 17 -11.37 13.92 -1.62
N ASN A 18 -12.33 14.72 -1.12
CA ASN A 18 -12.42 16.14 -1.38
C ASN A 18 -12.57 16.98 -0.09
N GLY A 19 -12.26 16.39 1.07
CA GLY A 19 -12.46 17.01 2.38
C GLY A 19 -13.90 16.92 2.91
N LYS A 20 -14.90 16.63 2.07
CA LYS A 20 -16.33 16.63 2.46
C LYS A 20 -17.00 15.27 2.38
N ASN A 21 -16.40 14.32 1.67
CA ASN A 21 -16.97 12.99 1.40
C ASN A 21 -16.25 11.85 2.13
N TYR A 22 -15.58 12.14 3.26
CA TYR A 22 -14.71 11.18 3.96
C TYR A 22 -15.36 9.81 4.17
N ALA A 23 -16.59 9.75 4.69
CA ALA A 23 -17.25 8.47 4.97
C ALA A 23 -17.44 7.60 3.72
N SER A 24 -17.90 8.19 2.62
CA SER A 24 -18.10 7.48 1.35
C SER A 24 -16.79 7.07 0.71
N TRP A 25 -15.82 7.98 0.66
CA TRP A 25 -14.48 7.69 0.13
C TRP A 25 -13.79 6.59 0.93
N LYS A 26 -13.82 6.69 2.27
CA LYS A 26 -13.21 5.71 3.18
C LYS A 26 -13.78 4.32 2.95
N LEU A 27 -15.10 4.20 2.82
CA LEU A 27 -15.75 2.92 2.53
C LEU A 27 -15.21 2.32 1.23
N GLN A 28 -15.17 3.10 0.15
CA GLN A 28 -14.71 2.63 -1.15
C GLN A 28 -13.24 2.20 -1.14
N ILE A 29 -12.35 3.01 -0.58
CA ILE A 29 -10.92 2.68 -0.49
C ILE A 29 -10.67 1.50 0.44
N THR A 30 -11.39 1.40 1.56
CA THR A 30 -11.28 0.26 2.47
C THR A 30 -11.64 -1.04 1.76
N GLU A 31 -12.78 -1.10 1.07
CA GLU A 31 -13.21 -2.31 0.35
C GLU A 31 -12.29 -2.64 -0.83
N LEU A 32 -11.79 -1.62 -1.53
CA LEU A 32 -10.78 -1.78 -2.58
C LEU A 32 -9.49 -2.41 -2.06
N LEU A 33 -8.95 -1.92 -0.94
CA LEU A 33 -7.72 -2.44 -0.35
C LEU A 33 -7.92 -3.84 0.25
N LYS A 34 -9.06 -4.12 0.89
CA LYS A 34 -9.40 -5.47 1.36
C LYS A 34 -9.50 -6.46 0.22
N GLY A 35 -10.20 -6.10 -0.86
CA GLY A 35 -10.32 -6.95 -2.06
C GLY A 35 -8.97 -7.28 -2.72
N LYS A 36 -7.96 -6.42 -2.51
CA LYS A 36 -6.58 -6.62 -2.98
C LYS A 36 -5.65 -7.26 -1.95
N GLY A 37 -6.11 -7.54 -0.73
CA GLY A 37 -5.27 -8.05 0.35
C GLY A 37 -4.25 -7.04 0.90
N LEU A 38 -4.46 -5.75 0.67
CA LEU A 38 -3.55 -4.66 1.05
C LEU A 38 -3.94 -3.96 2.37
N TRP A 39 -5.11 -4.27 2.93
CA TRP A 39 -5.62 -3.62 4.14
C TRP A 39 -4.71 -3.81 5.37
N GLY A 40 -4.01 -4.94 5.46
CA GLY A 40 -3.10 -5.21 6.57
C GLY A 40 -1.90 -4.25 6.67
N TYR A 41 -1.55 -3.57 5.58
CA TYR A 41 -0.52 -2.52 5.57
C TYR A 41 -1.04 -1.22 6.18
N ILE A 42 -2.34 -0.94 6.04
CA ILE A 42 -3.00 0.22 6.66
C ILE A 42 -3.13 0.02 8.17
N GLU A 43 -3.54 -1.17 8.60
CA GLU A 43 -3.67 -1.48 10.04
C GLU A 43 -2.30 -1.67 10.71
N GLY A 44 -1.25 -1.95 9.93
CA GLY A 44 0.06 -2.33 10.43
C GLY A 44 0.09 -3.75 11.02
N THR A 45 -0.88 -4.60 10.64
CA THR A 45 -0.89 -6.03 11.01
C THR A 45 0.14 -6.83 10.19
N THR A 46 0.56 -6.30 9.03
CA THR A 46 1.67 -6.83 8.25
C THR A 46 2.93 -6.03 8.57
N SER A 47 3.78 -6.56 9.45
CA SER A 47 5.01 -5.90 9.87
C SER A 47 6.08 -5.91 8.78
N CYS A 48 6.84 -4.83 8.66
CA CYS A 48 8.01 -4.78 7.78
C CYS A 48 9.09 -5.75 8.28
N PRO A 49 9.47 -6.78 7.49
CA PRO A 49 10.57 -7.66 7.84
C PRO A 49 11.89 -6.90 7.90
N THR A 50 12.85 -7.35 8.71
CA THR A 50 14.21 -6.77 8.69
C THR A 50 14.82 -6.90 7.29
N ALA A 51 15.40 -5.82 6.79
CA ALA A 51 16.11 -5.84 5.51
C ALA A 51 17.22 -6.91 5.53
N PRO A 52 17.41 -7.66 4.42
CA PRO A 52 18.46 -8.66 4.37
C PRO A 52 19.84 -8.01 4.53
N THR A 53 20.56 -8.38 5.59
CA THR A 53 21.95 -7.96 5.78
C THR A 53 22.82 -8.68 4.77
N THR A 54 23.43 -7.95 3.83
CA THR A 54 24.42 -8.51 2.90
C THR A 54 25.72 -8.82 3.65
N THR A 55 25.80 -9.99 4.29
CA THR A 55 27.06 -10.49 4.86
C THR A 55 27.81 -11.26 3.77
N THR A 56 28.61 -10.57 2.97
CA THR A 56 29.44 -11.20 1.93
C THR A 56 30.78 -11.66 2.51
N THR A 57 30.87 -12.93 2.92
CA THR A 57 32.17 -13.61 3.09
C THR A 57 32.05 -15.08 2.69
N GLY A 58 32.15 -15.38 1.39
CA GLY A 58 32.22 -16.77 0.90
C GLY A 58 31.89 -16.94 -0.60
N PRO A 59 32.27 -18.07 -1.22
CA PRO A 59 31.97 -18.35 -2.63
C PRO A 59 30.46 -18.29 -2.89
N VAL A 60 30.05 -17.50 -3.88
CA VAL A 60 28.66 -17.23 -4.21
C VAL A 60 28.07 -18.43 -4.96
N THR A 61 27.40 -19.33 -4.25
CA THR A 61 26.34 -20.14 -4.86
C THR A 61 25.13 -19.22 -4.96
N ILE A 62 24.79 -18.72 -6.16
CA ILE A 62 23.60 -17.87 -6.35
C ILE A 62 22.37 -18.76 -6.08
N PRO A 63 21.63 -18.60 -4.97
CA PRO A 63 20.39 -19.33 -4.77
C PRO A 63 19.37 -18.79 -5.77
N LEU A 64 18.53 -19.67 -6.32
CA LEU A 64 17.36 -19.24 -7.10
C LEU A 64 16.54 -18.27 -6.23
N PRO A 65 16.04 -17.14 -6.76
CA PRO A 65 15.17 -16.26 -6.00
C PRO A 65 14.00 -17.06 -5.41
N PRO A 66 13.61 -16.80 -4.15
CA PRO A 66 12.48 -17.47 -3.54
C PRO A 66 11.20 -17.20 -4.36
N ASP A 67 10.29 -18.18 -4.39
CA ASP A 67 8.99 -17.99 -5.02
C ASP A 67 8.27 -16.79 -4.37
N PRO A 68 7.63 -15.92 -5.17
CA PRO A 68 6.90 -14.77 -4.64
C PRO A 68 5.80 -15.25 -3.69
N THR A 69 5.72 -14.62 -2.52
CA THR A 69 4.66 -14.90 -1.57
C THR A 69 3.32 -14.40 -2.13
N PRO A 70 2.19 -15.04 -1.78
CA PRO A 70 0.88 -14.50 -2.12
C PRO A 70 0.67 -13.11 -1.53
N ILE A 71 -0.13 -12.26 -2.20
CA ILE A 71 -0.34 -10.86 -1.77
C ILE A 71 -0.95 -10.74 -0.37
N TYR A 72 -1.73 -11.75 0.03
CA TYR A 72 -2.37 -11.89 1.35
C TYR A 72 -1.49 -12.56 2.41
N SER A 73 -0.21 -12.83 2.11
CA SER A 73 0.73 -13.38 3.10
C SER A 73 0.98 -12.39 4.23
N SER A 74 0.92 -12.88 5.48
CA SER A 74 1.31 -12.12 6.68
C SER A 74 2.82 -12.00 6.88
N SER A 75 3.61 -12.76 6.09
CA SER A 75 5.07 -12.81 6.18
C SER A 75 5.70 -12.60 4.80
N PRO A 76 5.52 -11.43 4.17
CA PRO A 76 6.22 -11.09 2.93
C PRO A 76 7.73 -10.99 3.18
N SER A 77 8.53 -11.05 2.11
CA SER A 77 9.92 -10.56 2.17
C SER A 77 9.94 -9.02 2.31
N HIS A 78 11.08 -8.44 2.70
CA HIS A 78 11.22 -6.99 2.84
C HIS A 78 10.85 -6.23 1.55
N ASP A 79 11.28 -6.73 0.39
CA ASP A 79 11.02 -6.09 -0.90
C ASP A 79 9.54 -6.21 -1.29
N GLU A 80 8.92 -7.35 -1.02
CA GLU A 80 7.48 -7.54 -1.23
C GLU A 80 6.66 -6.65 -0.30
N TRP A 81 7.06 -6.54 0.97
CA TRP A 81 6.41 -5.65 1.93
C TRP A 81 6.46 -4.21 1.42
N THR A 82 7.63 -3.75 1.00
CA THR A 82 7.84 -2.39 0.48
C THR A 82 7.00 -2.14 -0.76
N PHE A 83 6.99 -3.06 -1.71
CA PHE A 83 6.17 -2.95 -2.91
C PHE A 83 4.67 -2.86 -2.59
N ARG A 84 4.17 -3.72 -1.69
CA ARG A 84 2.75 -3.80 -1.35
C ARG A 84 2.29 -2.62 -0.50
N ASP A 85 3.13 -2.14 0.42
CA ASP A 85 2.91 -0.90 1.16
C ASP A 85 2.79 0.27 0.18
N GLN A 86 3.75 0.44 -0.73
CA GLN A 86 3.71 1.54 -1.70
C GLN A 86 2.57 1.41 -2.71
N LEU A 87 2.13 0.19 -3.02
CA LEU A 87 0.92 -0.04 -3.80
C LEU A 87 -0.32 0.42 -3.03
N ALA A 88 -0.46 0.09 -1.74
CA ALA A 88 -1.56 0.55 -0.90
C ALA A 88 -1.57 2.08 -0.76
N HIS A 89 -0.39 2.68 -0.51
CA HIS A 89 -0.18 4.12 -0.47
C HIS A 89 -0.66 4.80 -1.76
N SER A 90 -0.27 4.26 -2.93
CA SER A 90 -0.67 4.81 -4.22
C SER A 90 -2.18 4.75 -4.47
N HIS A 91 -2.88 3.72 -3.97
CA HIS A 91 -4.34 3.66 -4.03
C HIS A 91 -4.99 4.76 -3.21
N ILE A 92 -4.40 5.17 -2.09
CA ILE A 92 -4.93 6.26 -1.26
C ILE A 92 -4.68 7.58 -2.00
N VAL A 93 -3.42 7.92 -2.24
CA VAL A 93 -3.02 9.25 -2.77
C VAL A 93 -3.68 9.57 -4.11
N LEU A 94 -3.72 8.61 -5.04
CA LEU A 94 -4.28 8.87 -6.37
C LEU A 94 -5.81 8.90 -6.42
N ASN A 95 -6.48 8.62 -5.29
CA ASN A 95 -7.91 8.80 -5.11
C ASN A 95 -8.24 9.97 -4.18
N VAL A 96 -7.34 10.95 -4.08
CA VAL A 96 -7.55 12.25 -3.41
C VAL A 96 -7.44 13.35 -4.45
N LEU A 97 -8.36 14.33 -4.43
CA LEU A 97 -8.39 15.41 -5.43
C LEU A 97 -7.20 16.37 -5.34
N ASP A 98 -6.89 16.82 -4.13
CA ASP A 98 -5.79 17.72 -3.85
C ASP A 98 -5.07 17.25 -2.58
N PRO A 99 -4.24 16.19 -2.68
CA PRO A 99 -3.62 15.59 -1.50
C PRO A 99 -2.77 16.60 -0.73
N ILE A 100 -2.11 17.55 -1.42
CA ILE A 100 -1.30 18.57 -0.77
C ILE A 100 -2.18 19.62 -0.07
N GLY A 101 -3.19 20.16 -0.76
CA GLY A 101 -4.09 21.16 -0.18
C GLY A 101 -4.98 20.61 0.94
N LEU A 102 -5.24 19.30 0.95
CA LEU A 102 -5.97 18.60 2.01
C LEU A 102 -5.08 18.08 3.14
N GLY A 103 -3.77 18.37 3.12
CA GLY A 103 -2.84 17.99 4.19
C GLY A 103 -2.54 16.49 4.27
N VAL A 104 -2.77 15.74 3.20
CA VAL A 104 -2.45 14.31 3.13
C VAL A 104 -0.94 14.13 3.11
N LYS A 105 -0.44 13.27 3.99
CA LYS A 105 0.96 12.86 3.97
C LYS A 105 1.20 11.95 2.76
N THR A 106 1.96 12.43 1.78
CA THR A 106 2.28 11.70 0.53
C THR A 106 3.65 11.04 0.55
N ASP A 107 4.37 11.13 1.67
CA ASP A 107 5.65 10.48 1.93
C ASP A 107 5.48 9.40 3.02
N GLY A 108 6.37 8.39 2.99
CA GLY A 108 6.39 7.32 3.98
C GLY A 108 5.49 6.14 3.61
N THR A 109 4.86 5.55 4.63
CA THR A 109 4.08 4.31 4.52
C THR A 109 2.61 4.56 4.20
N ALA A 110 1.91 3.53 3.72
CA ALA A 110 0.48 3.61 3.47
C ALA A 110 -0.33 3.90 4.74
N LYS A 111 0.12 3.37 5.87
CA LYS A 111 -0.47 3.63 7.19
C LYS A 111 -0.38 5.10 7.58
N GLU A 112 0.81 5.70 7.48
CA GLU A 112 1.00 7.12 7.81
C GLU A 112 0.16 8.02 6.88
N CYS A 113 0.08 7.69 5.60
CA CYS A 113 -0.79 8.38 4.65
C CYS A 113 -2.26 8.27 5.07
N TRP A 114 -2.73 7.07 5.40
CA TRP A 114 -4.11 6.85 5.86
C TRP A 114 -4.45 7.62 7.14
N GLU A 115 -3.54 7.61 8.12
CA GLU A 115 -3.72 8.29 9.40
C GLU A 115 -3.71 9.82 9.27
N SER A 116 -3.06 10.38 8.24
CA SER A 116 -3.08 11.81 7.96
C SER A 116 -4.45 12.32 7.47
N ILE A 117 -5.31 11.44 6.96
CA ILE A 117 -6.62 11.80 6.43
C ILE A 117 -7.65 11.81 7.57
N ILE A 118 -7.81 12.98 8.16
CA ILE A 118 -8.81 13.24 9.20
C ILE A 118 -10.19 13.54 8.58
N ALA A 119 -11.24 13.05 9.24
CA ALA A 119 -12.58 13.59 9.04
C ALA A 119 -12.69 14.87 9.88
N GLU A 120 -12.96 16.01 9.25
CA GLU A 120 -13.50 17.17 9.97
C GLU A 120 -14.96 16.92 10.39
#